data_AF-A0AAC8QC16-F1
#
_entry.id   AF-A0AAC8QC16-F1
#
_cell.length_a   1.000
_cell.length_b   1.000
_cell.length_c   1.000
_cell.angle_alpha   90.00
_cell.angle_beta   90.00
_cell.angle_gamma   90.00
#
_symmetry.space_group_name_H-M   'P 1'
#
loop_
_entity.id
_entity.type
_entity.pdbx_description
1 polymer ?
#
loop_
_entity_poly.entity_id
_entity_poly.type
_entity_poly.pdbx_seq_one_letter_code
_entity_poly.pdbx_strand_id
1 'polypeptide(L)'
;MQRKQIMGSLVLALGLVSGPALALDLERVSTEKELDPIINEEAEVFPATLELAFQDPSPETQEETKEDFIPELPILLQGKLYSSGELQEAGVHLSHYVLDARSAEMNVVQGFRTAEEMKVYLEKTGQMPSEQPSERQYTCTASSNFYENASYQGLRFSVMPGDALGNLGNWDNRISSLQSSSCASWTVLFDHPNFGGRQLWIGGGWSVPRLGSFWFLGINLWWWWRWFAWDNRASSVAVYL
;
A
#
# COMPACT_ATOMS: atom_id res chain seq x y z
N MET A 1 14.68 -65.39 -15.30
CA MET A 1 13.56 -64.43 -15.17
C MET A 1 13.93 -63.39 -14.12
N GLN A 2 14.29 -62.19 -14.53
CA GLN A 2 14.66 -61.07 -13.64
C GLN A 2 13.41 -60.23 -13.33
N ARG A 3 13.07 -60.06 -12.05
CA ARG A 3 12.14 -59.02 -11.58
C ARG A 3 12.97 -57.93 -10.89
N LYS A 4 13.20 -56.82 -11.58
CA LYS A 4 13.70 -55.57 -10.98
C LYS A 4 12.52 -54.88 -10.28
N GLN A 5 12.58 -54.78 -8.96
CA GLN A 5 11.73 -53.87 -8.20
C GLN A 5 12.39 -52.49 -8.25
N ILE A 6 11.76 -51.55 -8.94
CA ILE A 6 12.15 -50.13 -8.91
C ILE A 6 11.28 -49.49 -7.82
N MET A 7 11.91 -49.18 -6.67
CA MET A 7 11.35 -48.24 -5.70
C MET A 7 11.38 -46.85 -6.33
N GLY A 8 10.24 -46.41 -6.86
CA GLY A 8 10.00 -45.01 -7.18
C GLY A 8 9.51 -44.29 -5.93
N SER A 9 10.41 -43.61 -5.22
CA SER A 9 10.03 -42.67 -4.17
C SER A 9 9.56 -41.38 -4.86
N LEU A 10 8.24 -41.25 -5.02
CA LEU A 10 7.62 -40.03 -5.51
C LEU A 10 7.45 -39.08 -4.32
N VAL A 11 8.49 -38.30 -4.02
CA VAL A 11 8.38 -37.19 -3.05
C VAL A 11 7.60 -36.08 -3.75
N LEU A 12 6.28 -36.02 -3.48
CA LEU A 12 5.47 -34.84 -3.78
C LEU A 12 5.94 -33.71 -2.86
N ALA A 13 6.78 -32.82 -3.38
CA ALA A 13 7.03 -31.53 -2.76
C ALA A 13 5.82 -30.60 -3.03
N LEU A 14 4.71 -30.84 -2.33
CA LEU A 14 3.65 -29.85 -2.17
C LEU A 14 4.12 -28.82 -1.13
N GLY A 15 5.04 -27.95 -1.54
CA GLY A 15 5.29 -26.70 -0.85
C GLY A 15 4.10 -25.78 -1.07
N LEU A 16 3.05 -25.93 -0.27
CA LEU A 16 2.03 -24.89 -0.10
C LEU A 16 2.70 -23.71 0.61
N VAL A 17 3.38 -22.87 -0.17
CA VAL A 17 3.76 -21.53 0.28
C VAL A 17 2.50 -20.68 0.16
N SER A 18 1.61 -20.79 1.13
CA SER A 18 0.55 -19.80 1.35
C SER A 18 1.19 -18.56 1.95
N GLY A 19 1.76 -17.71 1.10
CA GLY A 19 2.24 -16.39 1.49
C GLY A 19 1.06 -15.41 1.69
N PRO A 20 1.13 -14.51 2.68
CA PRO A 20 0.06 -13.54 2.98
C PRO A 20 -0.05 -12.39 1.97
N ALA A 21 -1.23 -11.74 1.95
CA ALA A 21 -1.86 -11.11 0.79
C ALA A 21 -2.01 -9.58 0.88
N LEU A 22 -0.94 -8.82 0.62
CA LEU A 22 -1.06 -7.38 0.29
C LEU A 22 -0.82 -7.07 -1.20
N ALA A 23 -0.13 -7.96 -1.93
CA ALA A 23 0.24 -7.79 -3.35
C ALA A 23 -0.33 -8.92 -4.21
N LEU A 24 -0.74 -10.04 -3.58
CA LEU A 24 -1.47 -11.11 -4.24
C LEU A 24 -2.82 -10.64 -4.80
N ASP A 25 -3.38 -9.58 -4.23
CA ASP A 25 -4.67 -9.02 -4.64
C ASP A 25 -4.55 -7.57 -5.14
N LEU A 26 -3.39 -7.12 -5.63
CA LEU A 26 -3.33 -5.81 -6.30
C LEU A 26 -4.10 -5.91 -7.62
N GLU A 27 -5.26 -5.27 -7.67
CA GLU A 27 -6.19 -5.36 -8.78
C GLU A 27 -6.13 -4.10 -9.63
N ARG A 28 -6.10 -4.25 -10.96
CA ARG A 28 -6.44 -3.14 -11.85
C ARG A 28 -7.89 -2.77 -11.61
N VAL A 29 -8.20 -1.48 -11.51
CA VAL A 29 -9.59 -0.99 -11.53
C VAL A 29 -10.24 -1.47 -12.84
N SER A 30 -11.08 -2.51 -12.76
CA SER A 30 -11.56 -3.27 -13.91
C SER A 30 -12.70 -2.57 -14.66
N THR A 31 -13.41 -1.69 -13.97
CA THR A 31 -14.40 -0.77 -14.52
C THR A 31 -14.52 0.40 -13.56
N GLU A 32 -14.20 1.60 -14.03
CA GLU A 32 -14.60 2.83 -13.35
C GLU A 32 -16.12 2.92 -13.42
N LYS A 33 -16.80 2.21 -12.52
CA LYS A 33 -18.13 2.68 -12.15
C LYS A 33 -17.85 3.96 -11.40
N GLU A 34 -17.92 5.07 -12.12
CA GLU A 34 -17.76 6.41 -11.57
C GLU A 34 -18.74 6.53 -10.40
N LEU A 35 -18.19 6.43 -9.19
CA LEU A 35 -18.96 6.58 -7.97
C LEU A 35 -19.03 8.07 -7.69
N ASP A 36 -20.22 8.55 -7.31
CA ASP A 36 -20.34 9.92 -6.85
C ASP A 36 -19.36 10.14 -5.69
N PRO A 37 -18.53 11.20 -5.73
CA PRO A 37 -17.52 11.43 -4.70
C PRO A 37 -18.22 11.70 -3.36
N ILE A 38 -17.76 11.02 -2.30
CA ILE A 38 -18.22 11.30 -0.93
C ILE A 38 -17.12 12.09 -0.23
N ILE A 39 -17.43 13.35 0.10
CA ILE A 39 -16.48 14.25 0.74
C ILE A 39 -16.34 13.89 2.22
N ASN A 40 -15.11 13.85 2.73
CA ASN A 40 -14.87 13.81 4.18
C ASN A 40 -15.06 15.21 4.75
N GLU A 41 -16.25 15.50 5.30
CA GLU A 41 -16.61 16.84 5.80
C GLU A 41 -15.77 17.32 6.99
N GLU A 42 -15.06 16.42 7.67
CA GLU A 42 -14.19 16.75 8.81
C GLU A 42 -12.76 17.08 8.40
N ALA A 43 -12.38 16.77 7.15
CA ALA A 43 -11.03 16.95 6.65
C ALA A 43 -10.90 18.25 5.85
N GLU A 44 -9.85 19.02 6.14
CA GLU A 44 -9.45 20.14 5.31
C GLU A 44 -8.75 19.63 4.04
N VAL A 45 -9.10 20.23 2.89
CA VAL A 45 -8.53 19.89 1.59
C VAL A 45 -7.39 20.84 1.25
N PHE A 46 -6.23 20.26 0.95
CA PHE A 46 -5.00 20.94 0.53
C PHE A 46 -4.67 20.56 -0.92
N PRO A 47 -3.92 21.39 -1.67
CA PRO A 47 -3.33 20.95 -2.92
C PRO A 47 -2.27 19.86 -2.67
N ALA A 48 -2.29 18.79 -3.46
CA ALA A 48 -1.27 17.75 -3.44
C ALA A 48 0.01 18.25 -4.14
N THR A 49 0.97 18.75 -3.36
CA THR A 49 2.27 19.22 -3.87
C THR A 49 3.34 18.14 -3.78
N LEU A 50 4.34 18.20 -4.66
CA LEU A 50 5.48 17.28 -4.64
C LEU A 50 6.35 17.44 -3.39
N GLU A 51 6.25 18.57 -2.71
CA GLU A 51 6.88 18.74 -1.39
C GLU A 51 6.29 17.75 -0.37
N LEU A 52 5.00 17.43 -0.43
CA LEU A 52 4.37 16.42 0.43
C LEU A 52 4.79 15.00 0.06
N ALA A 53 5.04 14.75 -1.23
CA ALA A 53 5.41 13.44 -1.75
C ALA A 53 6.78 12.97 -1.25
N PHE A 54 7.72 13.89 -1.10
CA PHE A 54 9.12 13.54 -0.91
C PHE A 54 9.67 13.98 0.44
N GLN A 55 8.95 13.63 1.50
CA GLN A 55 9.36 13.90 2.87
C GLN A 55 9.83 12.63 3.56
N ASP A 56 11.04 12.65 4.10
CA ASP A 56 11.44 11.61 5.02
C ASP A 56 10.80 11.86 6.40
N PRO A 57 10.30 10.80 7.07
CA PRO A 57 9.80 10.92 8.43
C PRO A 57 10.87 11.51 9.34
N SER A 58 10.48 12.36 10.30
CA SER A 58 11.44 12.89 11.27
C SER A 58 12.05 11.74 12.10
N PRO A 59 13.29 11.88 12.60
CA PRO A 59 13.93 10.85 13.41
C PRO A 59 13.10 10.39 14.61
N GLU A 60 12.41 11.33 15.28
CA GLU A 60 11.50 11.04 16.40
C GLU A 60 10.32 10.13 15.98
N THR A 61 9.87 10.26 14.73
CA THR A 61 8.80 9.43 14.16
C THR A 61 9.33 8.06 13.68
N GLN A 62 10.62 7.98 13.36
CA GLN A 62 11.30 6.73 13.00
C GLN A 62 11.62 5.86 14.23
N GLU A 63 11.88 6.48 15.38
CA GLU A 63 12.21 5.81 16.65
C GLU A 63 11.01 5.18 17.36
N GLU A 64 9.78 5.61 17.06
CA GLU A 64 8.58 4.83 17.40
C GLU A 64 8.49 3.60 16.49
N THR A 65 9.44 2.68 16.62
CA THR A 65 9.25 1.28 16.22
C THR A 65 8.11 0.71 17.05
N LYS A 66 6.87 0.95 16.62
CA LYS A 66 5.83 -0.04 16.82
C LYS A 66 6.34 -1.26 16.04
N GLU A 67 6.62 -2.36 16.74
CA GLU A 67 7.23 -3.62 16.25
C GLU A 67 6.52 -4.27 15.03
N ASP A 68 5.54 -3.59 14.45
CA ASP A 68 4.32 -4.12 13.85
C ASP A 68 4.01 -3.55 12.45
N PHE A 69 4.98 -2.86 11.83
CA PHE A 69 4.73 -2.08 10.60
C PHE A 69 5.11 -2.75 9.30
N ILE A 70 5.87 -3.83 9.34
CA ILE A 70 6.45 -4.36 8.12
C ILE A 70 5.40 -5.25 7.41
N PRO A 71 5.00 -4.93 6.16
CA PRO A 71 4.02 -5.74 5.44
C PRO A 71 4.49 -7.20 5.37
N GLU A 72 3.57 -8.15 5.50
CA GLU A 72 3.91 -9.59 5.52
C GLU A 72 4.39 -10.13 4.15
N LEU A 73 4.35 -9.31 3.11
CA LEU A 73 4.90 -9.64 1.80
C LEU A 73 6.43 -9.58 1.77
N PRO A 74 7.06 -10.28 0.82
CA PRO A 74 8.44 -9.99 0.46
C PRO A 74 8.59 -8.51 0.08
N ILE A 75 9.51 -7.83 0.75
CA ILE A 75 9.91 -6.48 0.41
C ILE A 75 11.17 -6.54 -0.43
N LEU A 76 11.09 -5.96 -1.63
CA LEU A 76 12.25 -5.76 -2.49
C LEU A 76 12.97 -4.48 -2.06
N LEU A 77 14.14 -4.65 -1.46
CA LEU A 77 15.02 -3.56 -1.04
C LEU A 77 16.34 -3.71 -1.78
N GLN A 78 16.68 -2.72 -2.62
CA GLN A 78 17.94 -2.68 -3.38
C GLN A 78 18.21 -3.98 -4.19
N GLY A 79 17.15 -4.58 -4.74
CA GLY A 79 17.24 -5.80 -5.56
C GLY A 79 17.32 -7.11 -4.76
N LYS A 80 17.29 -7.07 -3.43
CA LYS A 80 17.19 -8.26 -2.57
C LYS A 80 15.82 -8.32 -1.91
N LEU A 81 15.23 -9.52 -1.89
CA LEU A 81 13.99 -9.78 -1.17
C LEU A 81 14.26 -9.99 0.31
N TYR A 82 13.43 -9.41 1.13
CA TYR A 82 13.41 -9.59 2.57
C TYR A 82 12.00 -9.91 3.03
N SER A 83 11.89 -10.81 3.99
CA SER A 83 10.71 -10.92 4.84
C SER A 83 10.67 -9.79 5.87
N SER A 84 9.51 -9.61 6.50
CA SER A 84 9.36 -8.68 7.61
C SER A 84 10.31 -8.96 8.77
N GLY A 85 10.43 -10.23 9.17
CA GLY A 85 11.36 -10.67 10.23
C GLY A 85 12.82 -10.37 9.90
N GLU A 86 13.26 -10.61 8.66
CA GLU A 86 14.66 -10.32 8.26
C GLU A 86 14.99 -8.82 8.30
N LEU A 87 14.04 -7.95 7.95
CA LEU A 87 14.24 -6.50 8.07
C LEU A 87 14.32 -6.07 9.53
N GLN A 88 13.46 -6.63 10.39
CA GLN A 88 13.45 -6.35 11.82
C GLN A 88 14.75 -6.82 12.49
N GLU A 89 15.17 -8.06 12.23
CA GLU A 89 16.43 -8.62 12.75
C GLU A 89 17.65 -7.83 12.27
N ALA A 90 17.60 -7.30 11.05
CA ALA A 90 18.66 -6.46 10.49
C ALA A 90 18.62 -5.00 10.97
N GLY A 91 17.61 -4.60 11.76
CA GLY A 91 17.41 -3.21 12.17
C GLY A 91 17.22 -2.26 10.98
N VAL A 92 16.63 -2.76 9.90
CA VAL A 92 16.40 -1.96 8.68
C VAL A 92 15.04 -1.29 8.78
N HIS A 93 15.06 0.04 8.82
CA HIS A 93 13.87 0.88 8.80
C HIS A 93 13.55 1.33 7.38
N LEU A 94 12.29 1.18 6.99
CA LEU A 94 11.77 1.61 5.70
C LEU A 94 10.72 2.69 5.91
N SER A 95 10.86 3.77 5.17
CA SER A 95 10.03 4.96 5.27
C SER A 95 9.02 5.04 4.13
N HIS A 96 9.35 4.47 2.98
CA HIS A 96 8.54 4.56 1.76
C HIS A 96 8.29 3.17 1.17
N TYR A 97 7.04 2.92 0.81
CA TYR A 97 6.55 1.65 0.27
C TYR A 97 5.82 1.93 -1.03
N VAL A 98 6.11 1.18 -2.08
CA VAL A 98 5.47 1.35 -3.40
C VAL A 98 4.76 0.07 -3.84
N LEU A 99 3.49 0.21 -4.19
CA LEU A 99 2.60 -0.77 -4.81
C LEU A 99 2.18 -0.26 -6.20
N ASP A 100 2.88 -0.70 -7.22
CA ASP A 100 2.63 -0.35 -8.62
C ASP A 100 2.52 -1.61 -9.50
N ALA A 101 2.55 -1.41 -10.83
CA ALA A 101 2.53 -2.51 -11.79
C ALA A 101 3.68 -3.51 -11.59
N ARG A 102 4.86 -3.02 -11.24
CA ARG A 102 6.04 -3.86 -11.04
C ARG A 102 5.92 -4.67 -9.75
N SER A 103 5.42 -4.06 -8.68
CA SER A 103 5.08 -4.73 -7.42
C SER A 103 4.06 -5.84 -7.65
N ALA A 104 3.02 -5.61 -8.45
CA ALA A 104 2.05 -6.63 -8.84
C ALA A 104 2.69 -7.76 -9.66
N GLU A 105 3.48 -7.44 -10.68
CA GLU A 105 4.15 -8.43 -11.54
C GLU A 105 5.08 -9.35 -10.76
N MET A 106 5.79 -8.80 -9.77
CA MET A 106 6.75 -9.55 -8.96
C MET A 106 6.13 -10.14 -7.68
N ASN A 107 4.90 -9.75 -7.34
CA ASN A 107 4.24 -10.06 -6.07
C ASN A 107 5.08 -9.64 -4.83
N VAL A 108 5.52 -8.39 -4.81
CA VAL A 108 6.37 -7.81 -3.74
C VAL A 108 5.94 -6.38 -3.42
N VAL A 109 6.39 -5.84 -2.30
CA VAL A 109 6.39 -4.39 -2.05
C VAL A 109 7.76 -3.82 -2.38
N GLN A 110 7.86 -2.70 -3.11
CA GLN A 110 9.14 -1.99 -3.17
C GLN A 110 9.32 -1.21 -1.88
N GLY A 111 10.42 -1.43 -1.17
CA GLY A 111 10.75 -0.71 0.06
C GLY A 111 11.93 0.23 -0.14
N PHE A 112 11.85 1.44 0.42
CA PHE A 112 12.92 2.42 0.39
C PHE A 112 13.13 3.04 1.77
N ARG A 113 14.39 3.31 2.11
CA ARG A 113 14.76 3.93 3.39
C ARG A 113 14.52 5.43 3.37
N THR A 114 14.74 6.06 2.22
CA THR A 114 14.67 7.51 2.04
C THR A 114 13.87 7.89 0.81
N ALA A 115 13.38 9.12 0.79
CA ALA A 115 12.66 9.70 -0.34
C ALA A 115 13.56 9.77 -1.58
N GLU A 116 14.87 9.94 -1.39
CA GLU A 116 15.85 9.97 -2.48
C GLU A 116 15.99 8.59 -3.15
N GLU A 117 16.04 7.50 -2.39
CA GLU A 117 16.05 6.14 -2.96
C GLU A 117 14.78 5.87 -3.77
N MET A 118 13.63 6.34 -3.27
CA MET A 118 12.35 6.24 -3.98
C MET A 118 12.31 7.11 -5.25
N LYS A 119 12.82 8.35 -5.21
CA LYS A 119 12.90 9.21 -6.41
C LYS A 119 13.69 8.55 -7.52
N VAL A 120 14.86 7.98 -7.21
CA VAL A 120 15.67 7.24 -8.19
C VAL A 120 14.88 6.09 -8.81
N TYR A 121 14.05 5.39 -8.03
CA TYR A 121 13.15 4.37 -8.54
C TYR A 121 12.09 4.93 -9.49
N LEU A 122 11.41 6.01 -9.10
CA LEU A 122 10.35 6.65 -9.89
C LEU A 122 10.89 7.25 -11.20
N GLU A 123 12.07 7.87 -11.17
CA GLU A 123 12.76 8.36 -12.37
C GLU A 123 13.11 7.22 -13.32
N LYS A 124 13.69 6.14 -12.79
CA LYS A 124 14.08 4.96 -13.58
C LYS A 124 12.88 4.26 -14.22
N THR A 125 11.72 4.30 -13.58
CA THR A 125 10.47 3.69 -14.08
C THR A 125 9.64 4.65 -14.91
N GLY A 126 10.00 5.94 -14.96
CA GLY A 126 9.22 6.97 -15.65
C GLY A 126 7.87 7.26 -14.98
N GLN A 127 7.79 7.07 -13.66
CA GLN A 127 6.56 7.20 -12.86
C GLN A 127 6.61 8.39 -11.89
N MET A 128 7.47 9.38 -12.14
CA MET A 128 7.50 10.58 -11.30
C MET A 128 6.14 11.30 -11.31
N PRO A 129 5.56 11.61 -10.13
CA PRO A 129 4.33 12.41 -10.04
C PRO A 129 4.54 13.83 -10.60
N SER A 130 3.46 14.45 -11.05
CA SER A 130 3.42 15.81 -11.57
C SER A 130 2.48 16.69 -10.73
N GLU A 131 2.84 17.95 -10.50
CA GLU A 131 1.90 18.94 -9.95
C GLU A 131 0.97 19.51 -11.03
N GLN A 132 1.36 19.38 -12.30
CA GLN A 132 0.58 19.86 -13.43
C GLN A 132 -0.27 18.74 -14.01
N PRO A 133 -1.60 18.96 -14.18
CA PRO A 133 -2.44 17.97 -14.81
C PRO A 133 -2.04 17.79 -16.28
N SER A 134 -1.96 16.55 -16.72
CA SER A 134 -1.94 16.21 -18.15
C SER A 134 -3.30 16.51 -18.79
N GLU A 135 -3.34 16.69 -20.12
CA GLU A 135 -4.59 16.93 -20.87
C GLU A 135 -5.68 15.89 -20.56
N ARG A 136 -5.27 14.63 -20.32
CA ARG A 136 -6.17 13.52 -19.98
C ARG A 136 -6.84 13.69 -18.61
N GLN A 137 -6.16 14.33 -17.66
CA GLN A 137 -6.65 14.51 -16.29
C GLN A 137 -7.73 15.56 -16.18
N TYR A 138 -7.72 16.58 -17.04
CA TYR A 138 -8.81 17.57 -17.09
C TYR A 138 -10.16 16.97 -17.50
N THR A 139 -10.15 15.82 -18.17
CA THR A 139 -11.37 15.14 -18.63
C THR A 139 -11.79 13.96 -17.75
N CYS A 140 -10.98 13.63 -16.75
CA CYS A 140 -11.10 12.41 -15.97
C CYS A 140 -11.53 12.76 -14.55
N THR A 141 -12.75 12.39 -14.20
CA THR A 141 -13.44 12.77 -12.95
C THR A 141 -13.39 11.68 -11.88
N ALA A 142 -12.71 10.55 -12.14
CA ALA A 142 -12.62 9.47 -11.16
C ALA A 142 -11.78 9.91 -9.95
N SER A 143 -12.33 9.73 -8.76
CA SER A 143 -11.66 9.96 -7.48
C SER A 143 -10.97 8.70 -6.95
N SER A 144 -9.97 8.87 -6.08
CA SER A 144 -9.50 7.76 -5.25
C SER A 144 -10.52 7.52 -4.14
N ASN A 145 -10.87 6.26 -3.88
CA ASN A 145 -11.88 5.89 -2.88
C ASN A 145 -11.25 5.07 -1.76
N PHE A 146 -11.57 5.42 -0.52
CA PHE A 146 -11.04 4.81 0.69
C PHE A 146 -12.19 4.22 1.50
N TYR A 147 -12.06 2.97 1.93
CA TYR A 147 -13.14 2.19 2.53
C TYR A 147 -12.77 1.73 3.93
N GLU A 148 -13.77 1.72 4.82
CA GLU A 148 -13.56 1.30 6.21
C GLU A 148 -13.40 -0.23 6.36
N ASN A 149 -13.84 -1.02 5.38
CA ASN A 149 -13.73 -2.47 5.41
C ASN A 149 -12.91 -2.99 4.22
N ALA A 150 -12.46 -4.23 4.32
CA ALA A 150 -11.82 -4.94 3.22
C ALA A 150 -12.77 -5.13 2.02
N SER A 151 -12.19 -5.40 0.85
CA SER A 151 -12.90 -5.66 -0.41
C SER A 151 -13.88 -4.54 -0.80
N TYR A 152 -13.51 -3.28 -0.52
CA TYR A 152 -14.24 -2.08 -0.94
C TYR A 152 -15.66 -2.00 -0.34
N GLN A 153 -15.82 -2.42 0.92
CA GLN A 153 -17.10 -2.44 1.61
C GLN A 153 -17.19 -1.39 2.73
N GLY A 154 -18.41 -1.16 3.21
CA GLY A 154 -18.71 -0.25 4.32
C GLY A 154 -18.85 1.21 3.90
N LEU A 155 -18.69 2.11 4.88
CA LEU A 155 -18.53 3.53 4.62
C LEU A 155 -17.32 3.78 3.72
N ARG A 156 -17.36 4.90 2.99
CA ARG A 156 -16.24 5.38 2.16
C ARG A 156 -16.16 6.89 2.15
N PHE A 157 -14.97 7.40 1.82
CA PHE A 157 -14.78 8.77 1.36
C PHE A 157 -13.93 8.79 0.08
N SER A 158 -13.93 9.92 -0.61
CA SER A 158 -13.30 10.12 -1.91
C SER A 158 -12.37 11.32 -1.87
N VAL A 159 -11.24 11.22 -2.57
CA VAL A 159 -10.29 12.32 -2.77
C VAL A 159 -9.99 12.47 -4.26
N MET A 160 -10.11 13.69 -4.78
CA MET A 160 -9.89 13.98 -6.18
C MET A 160 -8.38 14.02 -6.50
N PRO A 161 -7.98 13.68 -7.73
CA PRO A 161 -6.62 13.95 -8.19
C PRO A 161 -6.27 15.43 -8.06
N GLY A 162 -5.11 15.73 -7.47
CA GLY A 162 -4.66 17.08 -7.13
C GLY A 162 -4.99 17.51 -5.70
N ASP A 163 -5.79 16.74 -4.96
CA ASP A 163 -6.17 17.04 -3.58
C ASP A 163 -5.43 16.17 -2.57
N ALA A 164 -5.27 16.71 -1.36
CA ALA A 164 -4.69 16.06 -0.21
C ALA A 164 -5.48 16.40 1.06
N LEU A 165 -5.56 15.46 2.00
CA LEU A 165 -6.22 15.65 3.31
C LEU A 165 -5.16 15.52 4.40
N GLY A 166 -4.83 16.63 5.08
CA GLY A 166 -3.82 16.65 6.14
C GLY A 166 -4.27 15.98 7.44
N ASN A 167 -5.57 15.72 7.60
CA ASN A 167 -6.12 14.99 8.74
C ASN A 167 -7.38 14.25 8.26
N LEU A 168 -7.61 13.04 8.75
CA LEU A 168 -8.77 12.23 8.40
C LEU A 168 -9.96 12.35 9.38
N GLY A 169 -9.80 13.02 10.52
CA GLY A 169 -10.85 13.18 11.52
C GLY A 169 -11.34 11.82 12.03
N ASN A 170 -12.65 11.58 11.99
CA ASN A 170 -13.25 10.29 12.33
C ASN A 170 -12.86 9.12 11.40
N TRP A 171 -12.13 9.38 10.32
CA TRP A 171 -11.53 8.38 9.43
C TRP A 171 -10.09 8.00 9.79
N ASP A 172 -9.51 8.68 10.77
CA ASP A 172 -8.18 8.37 11.28
C ASP A 172 -8.10 6.90 11.68
N ASN A 173 -7.08 6.20 11.17
CA ASN A 173 -6.86 4.80 11.48
C ASN A 173 -8.08 3.91 11.19
N ARG A 174 -8.81 4.14 10.08
CA ARG A 174 -9.96 3.30 9.67
C ARG A 174 -9.91 2.75 8.26
N ILE A 175 -8.92 3.13 7.46
CA ILE A 175 -8.86 2.69 6.05
C ILE A 175 -8.37 1.24 6.00
N SER A 176 -9.21 0.34 5.50
CA SER A 176 -8.90 -1.09 5.35
C SER A 176 -8.76 -1.53 3.89
N SER A 177 -9.33 -0.79 2.93
CA SER A 177 -9.12 -1.02 1.50
C SER A 177 -9.27 0.28 0.72
N LEU A 178 -8.70 0.33 -0.50
CA LEU A 178 -8.81 1.50 -1.34
C LEU A 178 -8.77 1.18 -2.84
N GLN A 179 -9.32 2.09 -3.63
CA GLN A 179 -9.25 2.09 -5.09
C GLN A 179 -8.61 3.41 -5.52
N SER A 180 -7.38 3.34 -6.05
CA SER A 180 -6.73 4.52 -6.60
C SER A 180 -7.43 4.97 -7.88
N SER A 181 -7.58 6.27 -8.04
CA SER A 181 -8.10 6.84 -9.29
C SER A 181 -7.21 6.44 -10.47
N SER A 182 -7.80 6.08 -11.59
CA SER A 182 -7.12 5.93 -12.88
C SER A 182 -6.68 7.27 -13.48
N CYS A 183 -7.25 8.37 -13.00
CA CYS A 183 -6.88 9.73 -13.35
C CYS A 183 -5.68 10.22 -12.52
N ALA A 184 -5.38 9.58 -11.39
CA ALA A 184 -4.22 9.92 -10.59
C ALA A 184 -2.96 9.23 -11.14
N SER A 185 -1.79 9.83 -10.92
CA SER A 185 -0.52 9.12 -11.04
C SER A 185 -0.28 8.22 -9.82
N TRP A 186 -0.61 8.75 -8.63
CA TRP A 186 -0.39 8.10 -7.34
C TRP A 186 -1.46 8.44 -6.32
N THR A 187 -1.78 7.47 -5.47
CA THR A 187 -2.47 7.68 -4.19
C THR A 187 -1.49 7.36 -3.08
N VAL A 188 -1.32 8.28 -2.13
CA VAL A 188 -0.37 8.14 -1.02
C VAL A 188 -1.12 8.16 0.31
N LEU A 189 -0.86 7.14 1.13
CA LEU A 189 -1.27 7.12 2.54
C LEU A 189 -0.08 7.49 3.41
N PHE A 190 -0.32 8.34 4.39
CA PHE A 190 0.65 8.74 5.42
C PHE A 190 0.15 8.24 6.76
N ASP A 191 1.04 7.62 7.54
CA ASP A 191 0.65 7.05 8.82
C ASP A 191 0.45 8.09 9.93
N HIS A 192 0.90 9.32 9.73
CA HIS A 192 0.72 10.43 10.67
C HIS A 192 -0.09 11.57 10.02
N PRO A 193 -0.72 12.44 10.82
CA PRO A 193 -1.34 13.67 10.32
C PRO A 193 -0.30 14.59 9.67
N ASN A 194 -0.79 15.56 8.89
CA ASN A 194 -0.03 16.56 8.17
C ASN A 194 1.04 15.97 7.25
N PHE A 195 0.71 14.86 6.58
CA PHE A 195 1.57 14.19 5.60
C PHE A 195 2.89 13.67 6.19
N GLY A 196 2.88 13.40 7.50
CA GLY A 196 4.05 12.93 8.23
C GLY A 196 4.20 11.41 8.22
N GLY A 197 5.36 10.98 8.73
CA GLY A 197 5.62 9.59 9.01
C GLY A 197 5.90 8.75 7.75
N ARG A 198 5.52 7.48 7.78
CA ARG A 198 5.81 6.51 6.72
C ARG A 198 4.76 6.60 5.62
N GLN A 199 5.13 6.22 4.41
CA GLN A 199 4.33 6.46 3.22
C GLN A 199 4.05 5.19 2.41
N LEU A 200 2.80 4.99 2.03
CA LEU A 200 2.39 3.96 1.07
C LEU A 200 1.91 4.60 -0.22
N TRP A 201 2.69 4.39 -1.26
CA TRP A 201 2.46 4.83 -2.62
C TRP A 201 1.75 3.75 -3.41
N ILE A 202 0.59 4.07 -3.96
CA ILE A 202 -0.23 3.16 -4.76
C ILE A 202 -0.40 3.77 -6.14
N GLY A 203 0.02 3.04 -7.16
CA GLY A 203 -0.02 3.53 -8.53
C GLY A 203 -1.45 3.82 -8.99
N GLY A 204 -1.60 4.81 -9.86
CA GLY A 204 -2.87 5.16 -10.49
C GLY A 204 -3.58 3.96 -11.12
N GLY A 205 -4.89 3.85 -10.88
CA GLY A 205 -5.73 2.78 -11.42
C GLY A 205 -5.49 1.40 -10.81
N TRP A 206 -4.76 1.32 -9.69
CA TRP A 206 -4.64 0.12 -8.87
C TRP A 206 -5.56 0.17 -7.66
N SER A 207 -6.06 -0.99 -7.26
CA SER A 207 -6.89 -1.18 -6.09
C SER A 207 -6.22 -2.13 -5.13
N VAL A 208 -6.33 -1.81 -3.85
CA VAL A 208 -5.82 -2.62 -2.73
C VAL A 208 -7.05 -3.09 -1.94
N PRO A 209 -7.53 -4.33 -2.15
CA PRO A 209 -8.71 -4.85 -1.47
C PRO A 209 -8.47 -5.08 0.02
N ARG A 210 -7.20 -5.08 0.45
CA ARG A 210 -6.85 -5.12 1.87
C ARG A 210 -5.52 -4.44 2.12
N LEU A 211 -5.51 -3.47 3.03
CA LEU A 211 -4.30 -2.81 3.53
C LEU A 211 -3.67 -3.56 4.72
N GLY A 212 -4.27 -4.68 5.13
CA GLY A 212 -3.79 -5.51 6.23
C GLY A 212 -4.01 -7.01 6.06
N SER A 213 -3.57 -7.78 7.05
CA SER A 213 -3.78 -9.23 7.11
C SER A 213 -5.14 -9.57 7.75
N PHE A 214 -5.94 -10.42 7.11
CA PHE A 214 -7.14 -11.05 7.71
C PHE A 214 -6.87 -12.55 7.83
N TRP A 215 -6.85 -13.07 9.05
CA TRP A 215 -6.79 -14.51 9.28
C TRP A 215 -8.20 -15.08 9.44
N PHE A 216 -8.62 -15.93 8.49
CA PHE A 216 -9.90 -16.67 8.50
C PHE A 216 -9.82 -18.06 9.18
N LEU A 217 -8.66 -18.48 9.69
CA LEU A 217 -8.58 -19.79 10.34
C LEU A 217 -9.10 -19.68 11.78
N GLY A 218 -10.38 -20.02 11.93
CA GLY A 218 -11.17 -20.01 13.15
C GLY A 218 -10.54 -20.76 14.33
N ILE A 219 -9.63 -20.09 15.02
CA ILE A 219 -9.07 -20.52 16.29
C ILE A 219 -9.19 -19.32 17.25
N ASN A 220 -9.90 -19.54 18.35
CA ASN A 220 -10.11 -18.59 19.45
C ASN A 220 -8.77 -18.15 20.09
N LEU A 221 -8.10 -17.16 19.51
CA LEU A 221 -7.03 -16.39 20.16
C LEU A 221 -7.37 -14.91 20.05
N TRP A 222 -8.32 -14.46 20.84
CA TRP A 222 -9.13 -13.27 20.54
C TRP A 222 -8.50 -11.91 20.95
N TRP A 223 -7.23 -11.84 21.39
CA TRP A 223 -6.67 -10.60 21.96
C TRP A 223 -5.23 -10.21 21.53
N TRP A 224 -4.53 -11.01 20.72
CA TRP A 224 -3.08 -10.81 20.45
C TRP A 224 -2.70 -10.58 18.98
N TRP A 225 -3.67 -10.55 18.04
CA TRP A 225 -3.38 -10.72 16.60
C TRP A 225 -3.89 -9.57 15.71
N ARG A 226 -4.04 -8.36 16.26
CA ARG A 226 -4.72 -7.25 15.56
C ARG A 226 -3.82 -6.30 14.75
N TRP A 227 -2.52 -6.55 14.61
CA TRP A 227 -1.62 -5.43 14.31
C TRP A 227 -0.45 -5.77 13.39
N PHE A 228 -0.68 -6.11 12.13
CA PHE A 228 0.42 -6.21 11.14
C PHE A 228 -0.06 -5.78 9.75
N ALA A 229 -0.10 -4.46 9.52
CA ALA A 229 -0.78 -3.87 8.37
C ALA A 229 -0.65 -2.34 8.25
N TRP A 230 -0.91 -1.82 7.05
CA TRP A 230 -1.35 -0.44 6.77
C TRP A 230 -2.83 -0.20 7.14
N ASP A 231 -3.60 -1.27 7.34
CA ASP A 231 -4.94 -1.25 7.89
C ASP A 231 -4.96 -0.51 9.24
N ASN A 232 -5.83 0.48 9.34
CA ASN A 232 -5.99 1.31 10.54
C ASN A 232 -4.72 2.09 10.95
N ARG A 233 -3.94 2.58 9.97
CA ARG A 233 -2.78 3.45 10.25
C ARG A 233 -2.77 4.79 9.54
N ALA A 234 -3.51 4.92 8.45
CA ALA A 234 -3.52 6.17 7.69
C ALA A 234 -4.18 7.29 8.52
N SER A 235 -3.50 8.42 8.59
CA SER A 235 -3.94 9.64 9.29
C SER A 235 -3.98 10.87 8.37
N SER A 236 -3.34 10.79 7.21
CA SER A 236 -3.48 11.76 6.12
C SER A 236 -3.27 11.08 4.76
N VAL A 237 -3.75 11.70 3.68
CA VAL A 237 -3.68 11.14 2.33
C VAL A 237 -3.40 12.21 1.28
N ALA A 238 -2.78 11.85 0.16
CA ALA A 238 -2.62 12.72 -1.01
C ALA A 238 -2.89 11.95 -2.30
N VAL A 239 -3.51 12.59 -3.29
CA VAL A 239 -3.76 12.01 -4.61
C VAL A 239 -3.12 12.90 -5.67
N TYR A 240 -2.09 12.39 -6.33
CA TYR A 240 -1.26 13.13 -7.28
C TYR A 240 -1.72 12.98 -8.72
N LEU A 241 -1.37 13.97 -9.53
CA LEU A 241 -1.51 13.97 -10.99
C LEU A 241 -0.28 13.39 -11.68
#